data_AF-A0A103D5A0-F1
#
_entry.id   AF-A0A103D5A0-F1
#
_cell.length_a   1.000
_cell.length_b   1.000
_cell.length_c   1.000
_cell.angle_alpha   90.00
_cell.angle_beta   90.00
_cell.angle_gamma   90.00
#
_symmetry.space_group_name_H-M   'P 1'
#
loop_
_entity.id
_entity.type
_entity.pdbx_description
1 polymer ?
#
loop_
_entity_poly.entity_id
_entity_poly.type
_entity_poly.pdbx_seq_one_letter_code
_entity_poly.pdbx_strand_id
1 'polypeptide(L)' 'MSNSYPKVLLSSTVNEAVKSMNDGQQSCVLVVDREDHLEGILTYGDVKRGILKTPNGSSDS' A
#
# COMPACT_ATOMS: atom_id res chain seq x y z
N MET A 1 14.91 12.07 11.87
CA MET A 1 14.14 11.04 11.16
C MET A 1 13.46 10.19 12.21
N SER A 2 12.13 10.22 12.31
CA SER A 2 11.41 9.22 13.11
C SER A 2 11.49 7.89 12.36
N ASN A 3 12.09 6.86 12.97
CA ASN A 3 12.16 5.51 12.38
C ASN A 3 10.83 4.74 12.48
N SER A 4 9.71 5.46 12.57
CA SER A 4 8.38 4.88 12.68
C SER A 4 7.74 4.88 11.30
N TYR A 5 7.82 3.74 10.63
CA TYR A 5 7.04 3.48 9.44
C TYR A 5 5.63 3.03 9.85
N PRO A 6 4.58 3.54 9.20
CA PRO A 6 3.23 3.06 9.46
C PRO A 6 3.15 1.57 9.13
N LYS A 7 2.33 0.84 9.90
CA LYS A 7 2.05 -0.57 9.68
C LYS A 7 0.57 -0.79 9.40
N VAL A 8 0.26 -1.73 8.53
CA VAL A 8 -1.10 -2.24 8.28
C VAL A 8 -1.10 -3.75 8.24
N LEU A 9 -2.26 -4.36 8.48
CA LEU A 9 -2.40 -5.81 8.40
C LEU A 9 -2.46 -6.26 6.94
N LEU A 10 -2.10 -7.52 6.67
CA LEU A 10 -2.31 -8.17 5.37
C LEU A 10 -3.76 -8.08 4.85
N SER A 11 -4.74 -8.05 5.77
CA SER A 11 -6.15 -7.93 5.42
C SER A 11 -6.62 -6.50 5.16
N SER A 12 -5.75 -5.49 5.34
CA SER A 12 -6.11 -4.10 5.08
C SER A 12 -6.28 -3.84 3.59
N THR A 13 -7.23 -2.98 3.28
CA THR A 13 -7.46 -2.49 1.92
C THR A 13 -6.33 -1.56 1.48
N VAL A 14 -6.16 -1.42 0.16
CA VAL A 14 -5.22 -0.44 -0.42
C VAL A 14 -5.55 0.99 0.04
N ASN A 15 -6.83 1.31 0.21
CA ASN A 15 -7.25 2.64 0.69
C ASN A 15 -6.79 2.91 2.13
N GLU A 16 -6.90 1.92 3.03
CA GLU A 16 -6.41 2.03 4.40
C GLU A 16 -4.89 2.18 4.45
N ALA A 17 -4.17 1.44 3.61
CA ALA A 17 -2.72 1.57 3.46
C ALA A 17 -2.32 2.98 3.00
N VAL A 18 -2.99 3.54 1.99
CA VAL A 18 -2.76 4.91 1.50
C VAL A 18 -3.08 5.95 2.56
N LYS A 19 -4.18 5.78 3.30
CA LYS A 19 -4.51 6.67 4.42
C LYS A 19 -3.41 6.65 5.49
N SER A 20 -2.92 5.46 5.86
CA SER A 20 -1.85 5.29 6.83
C SER A 20 -0.52 5.95 6.39
N MET A 21 -0.18 5.85 5.10
CA MET A 21 0.96 6.56 4.51
C MET A 21 0.82 8.09 4.64
N ASN A 22 -0.37 8.63 4.33
CA ASN A 22 -0.64 10.07 4.43
C ASN A 22 -0.58 10.57 5.88
N ASP A 23 -1.23 9.87 6.81
CA ASP A 23 -1.27 10.25 8.22
C ASP A 23 0.14 10.19 8.85
N GLY A 24 0.97 9.24 8.44
CA GLY A 24 2.36 9.10 8.88
C GLY A 24 3.38 9.95 8.12
N GLN A 25 2.95 10.72 7.10
CA GLN A 25 3.81 11.45 6.16
C GLN A 25 4.94 10.57 5.58
N GLN A 26 4.63 9.30 5.30
CA GLN A 26 5.57 8.33 4.72
C GLN A 26 5.15 7.95 3.30
N SER A 27 6.13 7.54 2.48
CA SER A 27 5.91 7.08 1.10
C SER A 27 5.63 5.58 0.97
N CYS A 28 5.71 4.85 2.09
CA CYS A 28 5.48 3.42 2.17
C CYS A 28 4.84 3.04 3.52
N VAL A 29 4.29 1.82 3.55
CA VAL A 29 3.74 1.17 4.74
C VAL A 29 4.32 -0.23 4.85
N LEU A 30 4.55 -0.68 6.08
CA LEU A 30 4.90 -2.07 6.37
C LEU A 30 3.60 -2.89 6.43
N VAL A 31 3.57 -4.00 5.71
CA VAL A 31 2.46 -4.96 5.79
C VAL A 31 2.89 -6.06 6.74
N VAL A 32 2.11 -6.30 7.78
CA VAL A 32 2.41 -7.28 8.83
C VAL A 32 1.30 -8.32 8.99
N ASP A 33 1.64 -9.47 9.54
CA ASP A 33 0.67 -10.47 10.01
C ASP A 33 0.05 -10.04 11.37
N ARG A 34 -0.71 -10.93 12.01
CA ARG A 34 -1.37 -10.62 13.30
C ARG A 34 -0.41 -10.69 14.48
N GLU A 35 0.75 -11.32 14.27
CA GLU A 35 1.84 -11.52 15.20
C GLU A 35 2.93 -10.43 15.08
N ASP A 36 2.70 -9.40 14.25
CA ASP A 36 3.58 -8.27 13.94
C ASP A 36 4.86 -8.65 13.17
N HIS A 37 4.89 -9.81 12.52
CA HIS A 37 5.96 -10.16 11.58
C HIS A 37 5.78 -9.43 10.26
N LEU A 38 6.91 -9.00 9.67
CA LEU A 38 6.91 -8.30 8.39
C LEU A 38 6.64 -9.27 7.24
N GLU A 39 5.55 -9.02 6.52
CA GLU A 39 5.11 -9.79 5.35
C GLU A 39 5.47 -9.09 4.04
N GLY A 40 5.55 -7.75 4.06
CA GLY A 40 5.96 -7.00 2.88
C GLY A 40 5.96 -5.49 3.06
N ILE A 41 6.23 -4.78 1.96
CA ILE A 41 6.25 -3.33 1.89
C ILE A 41 5.36 -2.93 0.72
N LEU A 42 4.44 -1.98 0.96
CA LEU A 42 3.65 -1.35 -0.10
C LEU A 42 4.07 0.11 -0.24
N THR A 43 4.30 0.56 -1.48
CA THR A 43 4.65 1.96 -1.79
C THR A 43 3.58 2.62 -2.65
N TYR A 44 3.57 3.96 -2.71
CA TYR A 44 2.73 4.70 -3.67
C TYR A 44 2.98 4.28 -5.12
N GLY A 45 4.20 3.89 -5.47
CA GLY A 45 4.55 3.40 -6.81
C GLY A 45 3.81 2.11 -7.15
N ASP A 46 3.66 1.20 -6.18
CA ASP A 46 2.92 -0.05 -6.36
C ASP A 46 1.43 0.21 -6.56
N VAL A 47 0.84 1.09 -5.74
CA VAL A 47 -0.56 1.49 -5.86
C VAL A 47 -0.84 2.08 -7.23
N LYS A 48 -0.01 3.03 -7.67
CA LYS A 48 -0.14 3.66 -9.00
C LYS A 48 -0.05 2.63 -10.12
N ARG A 49 0.93 1.73 -10.08
CA ARG A 49 1.09 0.68 -11.09
C ARG A 49 -0.05 -0.34 -11.08
N GLY A 50 -0.61 -0.67 -9.91
CA GLY A 50 -1.75 -1.57 -9.78
C GLY A 50 -3.02 -1.01 -10.43
N ILE A 51 -3.29 0.29 -10.22
CA ILE A 51 -4.41 1.00 -10.85
C ILE A 51 -4.20 1.12 -12.36
N LEU A 52 -2.99 1.43 -12.82
CA LEU A 52 -2.72 1.53 -14.26
C LEU A 52 -2.76 0.19 -15.00
N LYS A 53 -2.57 -0.92 -14.28
CA LYS A 53 -2.68 -2.28 -14.83
C LYS A 53 -4.11 -2.81 -14.88
N THR A 54 -5.09 -2.13 -14.30
CA THR A 54 -6.50 -2.50 -14.49
C THR A 54 -6.93 -2.01 -15.87
N PRO A 55 -7.22 -2.91 -16.83
CA PRO A 55 -7.49 -2.51 -18.20
C PRO A 55 -8.90 -1.95 -18.29
N ASN A 56 -9.06 -0.65 -18.06
CA ASN A 56 -10.17 0.10 -18.65
C ASN A 56 -9.82 0.39 -20.11
N GLY A 57 -9.84 -0.66 -20.92
CA GLY A 57 -9.41 -0.63 -22.31
C GLY A 57 -9.84 -1.85 -23.10
N SER A 58 -11.06 -2.35 -22.92
CA SER A 58 -11.77 -2.99 -24.03
C SER A 58 -12.15 -1.89 -25.02
N SER A 59 -11.21 -1.53 -25.87
CA SER A 59 -11.43 -0.72 -27.06
C SER A 59 -10.49 -1.25 -28.12
N ASP A 60 -10.75 -2.46 -28.58
CA ASP A 60 -10.35 -2.88 -29.92
C ASP A 60 -11.58 -3.50 -30.58
N SER A 61 -11.78 -3.07 -31.82
CA SER A 61 -12.96 -3.25 -32.67
C SER A 61 -13.00 -4.63 -33.33
#